data_AF-A0A2D8KDU1-F1
#
_entry.id   AF-A0A2D8KDU1-F1
#
_cell.length_a   1.000
_cell.length_b   1.000
_cell.length_c   1.000
_cell.angle_alpha   90.00
_cell.angle_beta   90.00
_cell.angle_gamma   90.00
#
_symmetry.space_group_name_H-M   'P 1'
#
loop_
_entity.id
_entity.type
_entity.pdbx_description
1 polymer ?
#
loop_
_entity_poly.entity_id
_entity_poly.type
_entity_poly.pdbx_seq_one_letter_code
_entity_poly.pdbx_strand_id
1 'polypeptide(L)'
;MISKKQIYSSIFLLKSITANLFIVFSLISAQENLEQINDPDSTSAEITDSLIIKTPPVVNIIEEKFTIDGKAAYGNGVMVPDAEVMLLDTLEKTLQTTRTTTKLFGRFFGGRFKFENILPGEYIISVDLGTRVGIKKRIHLKNKNLYLGVVKNEVEFPKYEIEDYTDSTRIYYERLRTDPIEPDSINIRHIIVELDGSAQTVLIDSMLRDSVFYTLSGELTRDSIPLDGTYAIYNDYGYFIHQSRSFRDRINEVQKRDGYIIFHSGDTLSFDNIFFEPSFKSPDVATFHYDDTTGLPRFHSFYDIYKVHTGPSYVERSIERGFYTGLIFHGTTMGFQVLSKKSFKPSLSYLPNFTNPDKKPNRYYSMITSFSFFTLAWVGYDWFMDRRSNYFTPKDELSPFPKNMFVFSTSEWVFNQSQPFIDPIYETRAWKWWNDRNKRKAERKRAKRKSVFD
;
A
#
# COMPACT_ATOMS: atom_id res chain seq x y z
N MET A 1 0.66 -41.30 16.31
CA MET A 1 -0.58 -40.67 15.80
C MET A 1 -1.33 -40.04 16.95
N ILE A 2 -1.30 -38.71 17.07
CA ILE A 2 -2.12 -38.00 18.05
C ILE A 2 -3.52 -37.86 17.45
N SER A 3 -4.53 -38.37 18.15
CA SER A 3 -5.92 -38.37 17.68
C SER A 3 -6.44 -36.93 17.53
N LYS A 4 -7.15 -36.64 16.42
CA LYS A 4 -7.84 -35.36 16.18
C LYS A 4 -8.59 -34.88 17.43
N LYS A 5 -9.16 -35.80 18.22
CA LYS A 5 -9.93 -35.52 19.45
C LYS A 5 -9.11 -34.88 20.59
N GLN A 6 -7.82 -35.20 20.72
CA GLN A 6 -6.94 -34.64 21.76
C GLN A 6 -6.49 -33.21 21.45
N ILE A 7 -6.36 -32.88 20.15
CA ILE A 7 -6.07 -31.51 19.70
C ILE A 7 -7.30 -30.61 19.94
N TYR A 8 -8.52 -31.10 19.69
CA TYR A 8 -9.73 -30.33 19.95
C TYR A 8 -10.00 -30.05 21.45
N SER A 9 -9.64 -30.98 22.34
CA SER A 9 -9.81 -30.82 23.79
C SER A 9 -8.87 -29.78 24.41
N SER A 10 -7.62 -29.73 23.96
CA SER A 10 -6.63 -28.74 24.40
C SER A 10 -6.94 -27.33 23.88
N ILE A 11 -7.53 -27.24 22.68
CA ILE A 11 -8.06 -25.98 22.12
C ILE A 11 -9.27 -25.46 22.94
N PHE A 12 -10.10 -26.34 23.51
CA PHE A 12 -11.27 -25.93 24.30
C PHE A 12 -10.90 -25.24 25.62
N LEU A 13 -9.81 -25.66 26.28
CA LEU A 13 -9.29 -24.99 27.47
C LEU A 13 -8.69 -23.60 27.14
N LEU A 14 -8.06 -23.47 25.97
CA LEU A 14 -7.53 -22.18 25.48
C LEU A 14 -8.66 -21.20 25.07
N LYS A 15 -9.79 -21.71 24.57
CA LYS A 15 -11.00 -20.93 24.26
C LYS A 15 -11.62 -20.26 25.49
N SER A 16 -11.61 -20.94 26.65
CA SER A 16 -12.18 -20.39 27.89
C SER A 16 -11.33 -19.26 28.49
N ILE A 17 -10.01 -19.36 28.39
CA ILE A 17 -9.07 -18.38 28.97
C ILE A 17 -9.03 -17.08 28.14
N THR A 18 -9.15 -17.19 26.81
CA THR A 18 -9.11 -16.03 25.90
C THR A 18 -10.44 -15.27 25.84
N ALA A 19 -11.58 -15.95 25.90
CA ALA A 19 -12.91 -15.33 25.95
C ALA A 19 -13.12 -14.47 27.21
N ASN A 20 -12.59 -14.90 28.36
CA ASN A 20 -12.64 -14.11 29.60
C ASN A 20 -11.73 -12.87 29.55
N LEU A 21 -10.70 -12.84 28.69
CA LEU A 21 -9.75 -11.73 28.59
C LEU A 21 -10.34 -10.51 27.84
N PHE A 22 -11.23 -10.75 26.87
CA PHE A 22 -11.84 -9.69 26.05
C PHE A 22 -13.00 -8.97 26.75
N ILE A 23 -13.77 -9.69 27.58
CA ILE A 23 -14.90 -9.13 28.36
C ILE A 23 -14.42 -8.07 29.36
N VAL A 24 -13.19 -8.18 29.88
CA VAL A 24 -12.69 -7.22 30.86
C VAL A 24 -12.10 -5.95 30.23
N PHE A 25 -11.60 -6.03 28.99
CA PHE A 25 -11.04 -4.86 28.30
C PHE A 25 -12.13 -3.88 27.84
N SER A 26 -13.31 -4.37 27.47
CA SER A 26 -14.44 -3.55 27.03
C SER A 26 -15.12 -2.77 28.16
N LEU A 27 -15.10 -3.29 29.39
CA LEU A 27 -15.66 -2.62 30.57
C LEU A 27 -14.83 -1.41 31.03
N ILE A 28 -13.51 -1.41 30.81
CA ILE A 28 -12.62 -0.32 31.27
C ILE A 28 -12.75 0.92 30.37
N SER A 29 -12.89 0.74 29.05
CA SER A 29 -13.03 1.84 28.08
C SER A 29 -14.38 2.58 28.12
N ALA A 30 -15.38 2.03 28.81
CA ALA A 30 -16.71 2.64 28.93
C ALA A 30 -16.81 3.64 30.09
N GLN A 31 -15.91 3.57 31.09
CA GLN A 31 -16.04 4.34 32.33
C GLN A 31 -15.30 5.70 32.30
N GLU A 32 -14.36 5.91 31.37
CA GLU A 32 -13.57 7.16 31.26
C GLU A 32 -14.26 8.31 30.49
N ASN A 33 -15.40 8.09 29.82
CA ASN A 33 -16.00 9.08 28.91
C ASN A 33 -17.21 9.86 29.49
N LEU A 34 -17.48 9.79 30.80
CA LEU A 34 -18.66 10.41 31.42
C LEU A 34 -18.37 11.61 32.34
N GLU A 35 -17.11 11.99 32.54
CA GLU A 35 -16.75 13.15 33.36
C GLU A 35 -16.07 14.26 32.55
N GLN A 36 -16.85 14.92 31.68
CA GLN A 36 -16.65 16.33 31.32
C GLN A 36 -17.72 16.73 30.32
N ILE A 37 -18.63 17.62 30.74
CA ILE A 37 -19.21 18.75 29.99
C ILE A 37 -20.36 19.27 30.87
N ASN A 38 -20.16 20.42 31.51
CA ASN A 38 -21.23 21.30 31.96
C ASN A 38 -20.88 22.74 31.54
N ASP A 39 -21.88 23.38 30.93
CA ASP A 39 -22.23 24.81 30.93
C ASP A 39 -21.65 25.85 29.93
N PRO A 40 -22.45 26.91 29.63
CA PRO A 40 -22.72 27.40 28.27
C PRO A 40 -22.41 28.90 28.07
N ASP A 41 -22.53 29.45 26.84
CA ASP A 41 -23.33 30.68 26.62
C ASP A 41 -23.51 31.13 25.14
N SER A 42 -24.63 31.85 24.98
CA SER A 42 -25.23 32.74 23.94
C SER A 42 -24.28 33.70 23.16
N THR A 43 -24.58 34.47 22.09
CA THR A 43 -25.75 35.03 21.31
C THR A 43 -25.12 35.76 20.06
N SER A 44 -25.66 35.80 18.84
CA SER A 44 -26.71 36.64 18.19
C SER A 44 -26.13 37.39 16.96
N ALA A 45 -26.97 37.59 15.93
CA ALA A 45 -26.66 38.10 14.59
C ALA A 45 -26.96 39.60 14.40
N GLU A 46 -26.48 40.22 13.31
CA GLU A 46 -27.21 41.29 12.58
C GLU A 46 -26.59 41.61 11.20
N ILE A 47 -27.45 42.07 10.28
CA ILE A 47 -27.28 42.29 8.81
C ILE A 47 -27.40 43.79 8.53
N THR A 48 -26.75 44.33 7.50
CA THR A 48 -27.29 45.48 6.72
C THR A 48 -26.74 45.53 5.28
N ASP A 49 -27.57 46.08 4.40
CA ASP A 49 -27.57 46.01 2.93
C ASP A 49 -27.36 47.42 2.32
N SER A 50 -26.88 47.54 1.06
CA SER A 50 -27.26 48.60 0.10
C SER A 50 -26.46 48.58 -1.23
N LEU A 51 -27.22 48.73 -2.32
CA LEU A 51 -26.83 48.83 -3.74
C LEU A 51 -26.93 50.29 -4.24
N ILE A 52 -26.00 50.81 -5.06
CA ILE A 52 -26.28 51.90 -6.05
C ILE A 52 -25.42 51.75 -7.34
N ILE A 53 -26.02 52.17 -8.45
CA ILE A 53 -25.84 51.93 -9.90
C ILE A 53 -24.83 52.87 -10.61
N LYS A 54 -24.27 52.39 -11.74
CA LYS A 54 -23.35 53.06 -12.69
C LYS A 54 -24.02 53.96 -13.75
N THR A 55 -23.29 54.93 -14.30
CA THR A 55 -23.29 55.31 -15.74
C THR A 55 -21.95 56.00 -16.17
N PRO A 56 -21.56 55.97 -17.48
CA PRO A 56 -20.16 56.06 -17.96
C PRO A 56 -19.81 57.38 -18.74
N PRO A 57 -18.58 57.56 -19.31
CA PRO A 57 -17.85 58.84 -19.36
C PRO A 57 -17.69 59.49 -20.76
N VAL A 58 -17.08 60.68 -20.79
CA VAL A 58 -16.60 61.42 -21.98
C VAL A 58 -15.11 61.14 -22.22
N VAL A 59 -14.73 60.85 -23.47
CA VAL A 59 -13.39 60.38 -23.91
C VAL A 59 -12.51 61.54 -24.38
N ASN A 60 -11.37 61.73 -23.73
CA ASN A 60 -10.14 62.30 -24.32
C ASN A 60 -9.21 61.12 -24.60
N ILE A 61 -8.68 61.00 -25.82
CA ILE A 61 -7.71 59.93 -26.17
C ILE A 61 -6.37 60.31 -25.55
N ILE A 62 -6.23 59.98 -24.28
CA ILE A 62 -4.94 59.78 -23.62
C ILE A 62 -4.48 58.42 -24.13
N GLU A 63 -3.30 58.33 -24.75
CA GLU A 63 -2.67 57.03 -24.99
C GLU A 63 -2.45 56.39 -23.61
N GLU A 64 -3.36 55.50 -23.24
CA GLU A 64 -3.33 54.85 -21.95
C GLU A 64 -2.05 54.03 -21.86
N LYS A 65 -1.23 54.35 -20.86
CA LYS A 65 0.01 53.62 -20.58
C LYS A 65 -0.25 52.64 -19.45
N PHE A 66 0.32 51.45 -19.59
CA PHE A 66 0.06 50.33 -18.70
C PHE A 66 1.31 49.87 -17.98
N THR A 67 1.06 49.11 -16.92
CA THR A 67 2.07 48.49 -16.08
C THR A 67 2.12 46.99 -16.33
N ILE A 68 3.32 46.44 -16.37
CA ILE A 68 3.56 44.99 -16.34
C ILE A 68 4.25 44.66 -15.03
N ASP A 69 3.70 43.72 -14.27
CA ASP A 69 4.30 43.24 -13.03
C ASP A 69 4.34 41.71 -12.96
N GLY A 70 5.31 41.17 -12.24
CA GLY A 70 5.52 39.73 -12.22
C GLY A 70 6.52 39.27 -11.17
N LYS A 71 6.68 37.95 -11.08
CA LYS A 71 7.57 37.24 -10.17
C LYS A 71 8.49 36.33 -10.96
N ALA A 72 9.80 36.41 -10.77
CA ALA A 72 10.75 35.48 -11.37
C ALA A 72 11.12 34.36 -10.38
N ALA A 73 11.09 33.12 -10.85
CA ALA A 73 11.48 31.94 -10.09
C ALA A 73 12.25 30.93 -10.96
N TYR A 74 13.06 30.11 -10.31
CA TYR A 74 13.66 28.92 -10.93
C TYR A 74 12.58 27.88 -11.25
N GLY A 75 12.90 26.91 -12.13
CA GLY A 75 11.96 25.83 -12.51
C GLY A 75 11.39 25.02 -11.33
N ASN A 76 12.14 24.94 -10.23
CA ASN A 76 11.73 24.29 -8.97
C ASN A 76 10.84 25.18 -8.06
N GLY A 77 10.48 26.40 -8.49
CA GLY A 77 9.61 27.32 -7.76
C GLY A 77 10.31 28.28 -6.79
N VAL A 78 11.64 28.24 -6.67
CA VAL A 78 12.40 29.16 -5.80
C VAL A 78 12.52 30.54 -6.44
N MET A 79 12.12 31.59 -5.73
CA MET A 79 12.18 32.99 -6.21
C MET A 79 13.62 33.48 -6.44
N VAL A 80 13.83 34.23 -7.53
CA VAL A 80 15.17 34.71 -7.95
C VAL A 80 15.34 36.19 -7.57
N PRO A 81 16.10 36.52 -6.51
CA PRO A 81 16.33 37.92 -6.10
C PRO A 81 17.45 38.58 -6.92
N ASP A 82 17.39 39.91 -7.07
CA ASP A 82 18.39 40.75 -7.74
C ASP A 82 18.77 40.27 -9.17
N ALA A 83 17.81 39.69 -9.88
CA ALA A 83 17.99 39.29 -11.27
C ALA A 83 17.67 40.46 -12.20
N GLU A 84 18.45 40.59 -13.28
CA GLU A 84 18.17 41.57 -14.33
C GLU A 84 17.00 41.09 -15.19
N VAL A 85 16.00 41.95 -15.35
CA VAL A 85 14.81 41.70 -16.17
C VAL A 85 14.77 42.74 -17.28
N MET A 86 14.79 42.29 -18.52
CA MET A 86 14.71 43.11 -19.71
C MET A 86 13.35 42.94 -20.37
N LEU A 87 12.74 44.05 -20.75
CA LEU A 87 11.62 44.11 -21.69
C LEU A 87 12.20 44.39 -23.07
N LEU A 88 12.00 43.46 -24.00
CA LEU A 88 12.49 43.50 -25.37
C LEU A 88 11.31 43.66 -26.33
N ASP A 89 11.56 44.28 -27.47
CA ASP A 89 10.66 44.24 -28.63
C ASP A 89 10.66 42.83 -29.26
N THR A 90 9.70 42.58 -30.15
CA THR A 90 9.61 41.41 -31.04
C THR A 90 10.91 41.11 -31.80
N LEU A 91 11.72 42.13 -32.08
CA LEU A 91 13.06 42.03 -32.70
C LEU A 91 14.21 41.83 -31.69
N GLU A 92 13.90 41.45 -30.44
CA GLU A 92 14.84 41.26 -29.32
C GLU A 92 15.66 42.52 -28.94
N LYS A 93 15.26 43.70 -29.40
CA LYS A 93 15.88 44.98 -28.99
C LYS A 93 15.40 45.38 -27.60
N THR A 94 16.33 45.68 -26.69
CA THR A 94 15.99 46.09 -25.31
C THR A 94 15.30 47.46 -25.28
N LEU A 95 14.12 47.50 -24.68
CA LEU A 95 13.29 48.71 -24.50
C LEU A 95 13.44 49.28 -23.10
N GLN A 96 13.34 48.42 -22.07
CA GLN A 96 13.51 48.79 -20.67
C GLN A 96 14.21 47.67 -19.91
N THR A 97 14.97 48.04 -18.89
CA THR A 97 15.63 47.11 -17.97
C THR A 97 15.26 47.47 -16.54
N THR A 98 14.92 46.46 -15.75
CA THR A 98 14.66 46.58 -14.31
C THR A 98 15.35 45.43 -13.58
N ARG A 99 15.36 45.46 -12.24
CA ARG A 99 15.89 44.37 -11.42
C ARG A 99 14.82 43.82 -10.50
N THR A 100 14.89 42.52 -10.21
CA THR A 100 13.97 41.92 -9.26
C THR A 100 14.29 42.35 -7.83
N THR A 101 13.25 42.48 -7.00
CA THR A 101 13.43 42.88 -5.60
C THR A 101 14.36 41.93 -4.85
N THR A 102 15.27 42.48 -4.04
CA THR A 102 16.19 41.73 -3.17
C THR A 102 15.45 40.99 -2.05
N LYS A 103 16.11 40.01 -1.41
CA LYS A 103 15.54 39.29 -0.26
C LYS A 103 15.50 40.18 0.98
N LEU A 104 14.33 40.36 1.60
CA LEU A 104 14.23 40.96 2.94
C LEU A 104 14.42 39.86 4.01
N PHE A 105 15.33 40.08 4.96
CA PHE A 105 15.62 39.14 6.07
C PHE A 105 15.91 37.69 5.65
N GLY A 106 16.61 37.48 4.53
CA GLY A 106 17.12 36.17 4.11
C GLY A 106 16.09 35.09 3.75
N ARG A 107 14.80 35.28 4.00
CA ARG A 107 13.77 34.24 3.79
C ARG A 107 12.41 34.73 3.28
N PHE A 108 12.09 36.03 3.33
CA PHE A 108 10.78 36.53 2.92
C PHE A 108 10.89 37.66 1.91
N PHE A 109 10.09 37.59 0.86
CA PHE A 109 9.95 38.59 -0.21
C PHE A 109 11.22 38.80 -1.05
N GLY A 110 11.13 38.53 -2.35
CA GLY A 110 12.20 38.69 -3.33
C GLY A 110 11.72 38.20 -4.69
N GLY A 111 12.34 38.67 -5.78
CA GLY A 111 12.04 38.20 -7.13
C GLY A 111 10.84 38.85 -7.82
N ARG A 112 10.33 39.98 -7.33
CA ARG A 112 9.27 40.75 -8.03
C ARG A 112 9.89 41.77 -8.97
N PHE A 113 9.32 41.97 -10.15
CA PHE A 113 9.71 43.05 -11.07
C PHE A 113 8.47 43.82 -11.54
N LYS A 114 8.69 45.06 -11.97
CA LYS A 114 7.66 45.96 -12.48
C LYS A 114 8.23 46.84 -13.59
N PHE A 115 7.49 46.97 -14.68
CA PHE A 115 7.70 47.95 -15.73
C PHE A 115 6.49 48.87 -15.80
N GLU A 116 6.73 50.16 -15.95
CA GLU A 116 5.68 51.18 -15.97
C GLU A 116 5.73 51.96 -17.29
N ASN A 117 4.61 52.58 -17.63
CA ASN A 117 4.48 53.46 -18.79
C ASN A 117 4.65 52.77 -20.15
N ILE A 118 4.14 51.54 -20.30
CA ILE A 118 4.27 50.72 -21.51
C ILE A 118 3.00 50.83 -22.36
N LEU A 119 3.17 51.01 -23.68
CA LEU A 119 2.06 51.02 -24.64
C LEU A 119 1.55 49.60 -24.91
N PRO A 120 0.28 49.42 -25.33
CA PRO A 120 -0.21 48.13 -25.80
C PRO A 120 0.62 47.60 -26.98
N GLY A 121 0.97 46.32 -26.96
CA GLY A 121 1.84 45.73 -27.97
C GLY A 121 2.36 44.33 -27.61
N GLU A 122 3.18 43.77 -28.47
CA GLU A 122 3.87 42.49 -28.23
C GLU A 122 5.29 42.73 -27.74
N TYR A 123 5.65 42.03 -26.67
CA TYR A 123 6.95 42.18 -26.02
C TYR A 123 7.52 40.82 -25.63
N ILE A 124 8.84 40.75 -25.44
CA ILE A 124 9.54 39.60 -24.86
C ILE A 124 10.12 40.03 -23.53
N ILE A 125 9.84 39.29 -22.47
CA ILE A 125 10.51 39.48 -21.18
C ILE A 125 11.62 38.47 -21.07
N SER A 126 12.83 38.96 -20.84
CA SER A 126 14.02 38.16 -20.59
C SER A 126 14.48 38.36 -19.15
N VAL A 127 14.61 37.29 -18.37
CA VAL A 127 15.21 37.33 -17.03
C VAL A 127 16.56 36.62 -17.09
N ASP A 128 17.63 37.35 -16.78
CA ASP A 128 18.93 36.74 -16.60
C ASP A 128 19.00 36.10 -15.21
N LEU A 129 19.20 34.78 -15.21
CA LEU A 129 19.29 33.98 -13.99
C LEU A 129 20.75 33.76 -13.54
N GLY A 130 21.74 34.28 -14.27
CA GLY A 130 23.16 33.98 -14.03
C GLY A 130 23.54 32.53 -14.34
N THR A 131 22.67 31.79 -15.05
CA THR A 131 22.90 30.41 -15.49
C THR A 131 22.91 30.35 -17.02
N ARG A 132 23.39 29.24 -17.60
CA ARG A 132 23.45 29.05 -19.07
C ARG A 132 22.09 29.18 -19.78
N VAL A 133 20.97 29.09 -19.06
CA VAL A 133 19.61 29.17 -19.61
C VAL A 133 18.79 30.22 -18.84
N GLY A 134 18.62 31.41 -19.43
CA GLY A 134 17.75 32.46 -18.92
C GLY A 134 16.27 32.19 -19.20
N ILE A 135 15.38 33.00 -18.62
CA ILE A 135 13.93 32.91 -18.88
C ILE A 135 13.60 33.85 -20.03
N LYS A 136 13.02 33.36 -21.14
CA LYS A 136 12.44 34.21 -22.20
C LYS A 136 10.95 33.93 -22.33
N LYS A 137 10.09 34.96 -22.23
CA LYS A 137 8.64 34.82 -22.36
C LYS A 137 8.04 35.90 -23.26
N ARG A 138 7.37 35.49 -24.34
CA ARG A 138 6.56 36.38 -25.19
C ARG A 138 5.26 36.73 -24.47
N ILE A 139 4.88 38.00 -24.52
CA ILE A 139 3.69 38.53 -23.89
C ILE A 139 2.99 39.50 -24.85
N HIS A 140 1.67 39.56 -24.76
CA HIS A 140 0.85 40.51 -25.51
C HIS A 140 0.13 41.40 -24.51
N LEU A 141 0.56 42.66 -24.42
CA LEU A 141 0.00 43.67 -23.54
C LEU A 141 -1.17 44.34 -24.26
N LYS A 142 -2.39 44.08 -23.77
CA LYS A 142 -3.60 44.78 -24.22
C LYS A 142 -3.75 46.11 -23.46
N ASN A 143 -4.85 46.81 -23.68
CA ASN A 143 -5.19 48.08 -23.00
C ASN A 143 -5.56 47.88 -21.51
N LYS A 144 -4.73 47.18 -20.73
CA LYS A 144 -4.85 47.01 -19.27
C LYS A 144 -3.53 46.59 -18.64
N ASN A 145 -3.36 46.88 -17.36
CA ASN A 145 -2.22 46.39 -16.58
C ASN A 145 -2.17 44.85 -16.60
N LEU A 146 -0.95 44.30 -16.72
CA LEU A 146 -0.71 42.87 -16.91
C LEU A 146 0.13 42.30 -15.77
N TYR A 147 -0.49 41.47 -14.94
CA TYR A 147 0.23 40.65 -13.96
C TYR A 147 0.57 39.28 -14.57
N LEU A 148 1.87 38.99 -14.71
CA LEU A 148 2.39 37.78 -15.36
C LEU A 148 2.43 36.56 -14.45
N GLY A 149 2.07 36.71 -13.17
CA GLY A 149 2.22 35.64 -12.20
C GLY A 149 3.70 35.30 -11.97
N VAL A 150 4.00 34.00 -11.82
CA VAL A 150 5.36 33.50 -11.66
C VAL A 150 5.90 33.05 -13.01
N VAL A 151 6.91 33.74 -13.51
CA VAL A 151 7.67 33.36 -14.70
C VAL A 151 8.80 32.44 -14.26
N LYS A 152 8.85 31.24 -14.83
CA LYS A 152 9.85 30.20 -14.55
C LYS A 152 10.43 29.67 -15.86
N ASN A 153 11.63 29.11 -15.79
CA ASN A 153 12.23 28.39 -16.91
C ASN A 153 11.52 27.04 -17.08
N GLU A 154 10.67 26.91 -18.10
CA GLU A 154 10.04 25.65 -18.48
C GLU A 154 10.91 25.02 -19.57
N VAL A 155 11.78 24.09 -19.19
CA VAL A 155 12.39 23.18 -20.15
C VAL A 155 11.29 22.23 -20.59
N GLU A 156 10.79 22.37 -21.81
CA GLU A 156 9.89 21.37 -22.38
C GLU A 156 10.63 20.03 -22.39
N PHE A 157 10.16 19.07 -21.59
CA PHE A 157 10.69 17.72 -21.62
C PHE A 157 10.57 17.21 -23.07
N PRO A 158 11.62 16.58 -23.63
CA PRO A 158 11.47 15.93 -24.93
C PRO A 158 10.26 15.00 -24.85
N LYS A 159 9.30 15.17 -25.76
CA LYS A 159 8.22 14.21 -25.93
C LYS A 159 8.88 12.93 -26.42
N TYR A 160 9.05 11.96 -25.53
CA TYR A 160 9.43 10.63 -25.93
C TYR A 160 8.25 10.06 -26.73
N GLU A 161 8.46 9.79 -28.01
CA GLU A 161 7.64 8.79 -28.69
C GLU A 161 7.97 7.46 -28.03
N ILE A 162 6.94 6.81 -27.48
CA ILE A 162 7.09 5.47 -26.91
C ILE A 162 7.31 4.56 -28.11
N GLU A 163 8.57 4.34 -28.49
CA GLU A 163 8.92 3.16 -29.26
C GLU A 163 8.55 1.95 -28.38
N ASP A 164 7.85 0.98 -28.97
CA ASP A 164 7.56 -0.29 -28.32
C ASP A 164 8.88 -0.93 -27.93
N TYR A 165 9.28 -0.76 -26.66
CA TYR A 165 10.35 -1.54 -26.08
C TYR A 165 9.88 -3.00 -26.07
N THR A 166 10.25 -3.77 -27.10
CA THR A 166 10.16 -5.23 -27.03
C THR A 166 11.18 -5.67 -26.00
N ASP A 167 10.72 -5.85 -24.77
CA ASP A 167 11.50 -6.42 -23.69
C ASP A 167 11.85 -7.87 -24.03
N SER A 168 13.01 -8.06 -24.67
CA SER A 168 13.52 -9.37 -25.08
C SER A 168 13.94 -10.25 -23.91
N THR A 169 13.84 -9.77 -22.67
CA THR A 169 14.09 -10.57 -21.47
C THR A 169 12.84 -11.31 -20.97
N ARG A 170 11.66 -10.98 -21.50
CA ARG A 170 10.40 -11.62 -21.12
C ARG A 170 10.19 -12.90 -21.90
N ILE A 171 10.41 -14.02 -21.23
CA ILE A 171 9.97 -15.33 -21.71
C ILE A 171 8.53 -15.48 -21.19
N TYR A 172 7.56 -15.23 -22.06
CA TYR A 172 6.17 -15.55 -21.80
C TYR A 172 5.94 -17.04 -22.08
N TYR A 173 5.25 -17.74 -21.18
CA TYR A 173 4.86 -19.13 -21.40
C TYR A 173 3.99 -19.27 -22.66
N GLU A 174 4.21 -20.32 -23.45
CA GLU A 174 3.18 -20.81 -24.36
C GLU A 174 2.04 -21.37 -23.53
N ARG A 175 0.78 -21.14 -23.91
CA ARG A 175 -0.42 -21.68 -23.23
C ARG A 175 -0.18 -23.13 -22.79
N LEU A 176 -0.67 -23.52 -21.60
CA LEU A 176 -0.69 -24.92 -21.19
C LEU A 176 -1.26 -25.77 -22.33
N ARG A 177 -0.41 -26.62 -22.92
CA ARG A 177 -0.79 -27.49 -24.01
C ARG A 177 -1.66 -28.59 -23.43
N THR A 178 -2.85 -28.66 -23.97
CA THR A 178 -3.89 -29.58 -23.56
C THR A 178 -4.58 -30.01 -24.84
N ASP A 179 -5.01 -31.25 -24.92
CA ASP A 179 -5.72 -31.69 -26.11
C ASP A 179 -7.10 -31.01 -26.18
N PRO A 180 -7.42 -30.31 -27.29
CA PRO A 180 -8.74 -29.72 -27.47
C PRO A 180 -9.78 -30.86 -27.55
N ILE A 181 -10.85 -30.75 -26.77
CA ILE A 181 -11.98 -31.67 -26.84
C ILE A 181 -12.94 -31.11 -27.88
N GLU A 182 -13.36 -31.93 -28.84
CA GLU A 182 -13.94 -31.49 -30.12
C GLU A 182 -15.36 -30.84 -30.13
N PRO A 183 -16.02 -30.47 -29.02
CA PRO A 183 -17.06 -29.44 -29.10
C PRO A 183 -16.60 -28.04 -28.66
N ASP A 184 -15.42 -27.87 -28.06
CA ASP A 184 -15.13 -26.74 -27.17
C ASP A 184 -14.13 -25.70 -27.73
N SER A 185 -14.38 -25.22 -28.95
CA SER A 185 -13.41 -24.41 -29.71
C SER A 185 -13.23 -22.95 -29.26
N ILE A 186 -13.96 -22.45 -28.23
CA ILE A 186 -13.96 -21.02 -27.83
C ILE A 186 -13.90 -20.79 -26.30
N ASN A 187 -14.10 -21.80 -25.46
CA ASN A 187 -14.28 -21.56 -24.03
C ASN A 187 -12.95 -21.35 -23.28
N ILE A 188 -12.89 -20.26 -22.51
CA ILE A 188 -11.77 -19.93 -21.60
C ILE A 188 -11.72 -20.99 -20.52
N ARG A 189 -10.60 -21.70 -20.41
CA ARG A 189 -10.44 -22.72 -19.37
C ARG A 189 -9.81 -22.14 -18.13
N HIS A 190 -10.23 -22.70 -17.01
CA HIS A 190 -9.83 -22.29 -15.68
C HIS A 190 -9.22 -23.49 -14.98
N ILE A 191 -8.20 -23.24 -14.18
CA ILE A 191 -7.60 -24.22 -13.30
C ILE A 191 -8.01 -23.85 -11.88
N ILE A 192 -8.72 -24.76 -11.24
CA ILE A 192 -9.01 -24.69 -9.81
C ILE A 192 -7.99 -25.57 -9.11
N VAL A 193 -7.26 -24.98 -8.18
CA VAL A 193 -6.38 -25.70 -7.27
C VAL A 193 -7.02 -25.70 -5.89
N GLU A 194 -7.23 -26.87 -5.32
CA GLU A 194 -7.78 -27.04 -3.99
C GLU A 194 -6.71 -26.97 -2.89
N LEU A 195 -7.13 -26.77 -1.64
CA LEU A 195 -6.21 -26.74 -0.51
C LEU A 195 -5.59 -28.11 -0.22
N ASP A 196 -6.21 -29.22 -0.61
CA ASP A 196 -5.62 -30.55 -0.44
C ASP A 196 -4.46 -30.82 -1.44
N GLY A 197 -4.34 -29.98 -2.46
CA GLY A 197 -3.34 -30.07 -3.51
C GLY A 197 -3.87 -30.67 -4.81
N SER A 198 -5.13 -31.07 -4.90
CA SER A 198 -5.74 -31.45 -6.17
C SER A 198 -5.88 -30.24 -7.10
N ALA A 199 -5.80 -30.50 -8.40
CA ALA A 199 -5.99 -29.51 -9.44
C ALA A 199 -6.93 -30.09 -10.50
N GLN A 200 -7.78 -29.24 -11.06
CA GLN A 200 -8.74 -29.64 -12.09
C GLN A 200 -8.95 -28.51 -13.09
N THR A 201 -9.07 -28.88 -14.37
CA THR A 201 -9.41 -27.96 -15.45
C THR A 201 -10.92 -27.90 -15.63
N VAL A 202 -11.47 -26.69 -15.56
CA VAL A 202 -12.91 -26.44 -15.52
C VAL A 202 -13.30 -25.23 -16.37
N LEU A 203 -14.59 -25.15 -16.69
CA LEU A 203 -15.23 -23.95 -17.22
C LEU A 203 -16.02 -23.30 -16.09
N ILE A 204 -15.63 -22.08 -15.68
CA ILE A 204 -16.34 -21.37 -14.63
C ILE A 204 -17.61 -20.77 -15.20
N ASP A 205 -18.76 -21.18 -14.68
CA ASP A 205 -20.07 -20.66 -15.06
C ASP A 205 -20.37 -19.37 -14.28
N SER A 206 -20.17 -19.39 -12.96
CA SER A 206 -20.42 -18.24 -12.08
C SER A 206 -19.63 -18.33 -10.78
N MET A 207 -19.39 -17.16 -10.15
CA MET A 207 -18.67 -17.07 -8.88
C MET A 207 -19.45 -16.18 -7.90
N LEU A 208 -19.77 -16.74 -6.74
CA LEU A 208 -20.33 -16.02 -5.60
C LEU A 208 -19.22 -15.64 -4.62
N ARG A 209 -19.60 -14.97 -3.53
CA ARG A 209 -18.67 -14.55 -2.48
C ARG A 209 -17.96 -15.72 -1.82
N ASP A 210 -18.66 -16.85 -1.65
CA ASP A 210 -18.21 -17.97 -0.82
C ASP A 210 -18.02 -19.26 -1.63
N SER A 211 -18.46 -19.30 -2.90
CA SER A 211 -18.41 -20.50 -3.74
C SER A 211 -18.23 -20.18 -5.22
N VAL A 212 -17.70 -21.15 -5.96
CA VAL A 212 -17.55 -21.12 -7.42
C VAL A 212 -18.36 -22.26 -8.01
N PHE A 213 -19.13 -21.98 -9.05
CA PHE A 213 -19.87 -22.97 -9.84
C PHE A 213 -19.18 -23.16 -11.18
N TYR A 214 -18.93 -24.42 -11.54
CA TYR A 214 -18.16 -24.76 -12.73
C TYR A 214 -18.67 -26.04 -13.40
N THR A 215 -18.28 -26.20 -14.65
CA THR A 215 -18.47 -27.43 -15.43
C THR A 215 -17.11 -28.09 -15.65
N LEU A 216 -16.99 -29.39 -15.38
CA LEU A 216 -15.76 -30.14 -15.59
C LEU A 216 -15.42 -30.24 -17.09
N SER A 217 -14.17 -29.91 -17.43
CA SER A 217 -13.69 -29.99 -18.81
C SER A 217 -13.65 -31.45 -19.26
N GLY A 218 -14.44 -31.81 -20.27
CA GLY A 218 -14.49 -33.15 -20.86
C GLY A 218 -15.64 -34.05 -20.38
N GLU A 219 -16.14 -33.88 -19.16
CA GLU A 219 -17.26 -34.67 -18.64
C GLU A 219 -18.62 -33.94 -18.73
N LEU A 220 -18.63 -32.63 -19.02
CA LEU A 220 -19.84 -31.77 -19.07
C LEU A 220 -20.71 -31.82 -17.80
N THR A 221 -20.14 -32.30 -16.69
CA THR A 221 -20.76 -32.39 -15.38
C THR A 221 -20.60 -31.07 -14.63
N ARG A 222 -21.69 -30.59 -14.02
CA ARG A 222 -21.70 -29.35 -13.23
C ARG A 222 -21.43 -29.66 -11.76
N ASP A 223 -20.60 -28.84 -11.14
CA ASP A 223 -20.26 -28.95 -9.72
C ASP A 223 -20.01 -27.57 -9.10
N SER A 224 -19.75 -27.54 -7.79
CA SER A 224 -19.44 -26.33 -7.04
C SER A 224 -18.45 -26.58 -5.92
N ILE A 225 -17.57 -25.60 -5.69
CA ILE A 225 -16.58 -25.65 -4.61
C ILE A 225 -16.63 -24.38 -3.76
N PRO A 226 -16.54 -24.49 -2.41
CA PRO A 226 -16.37 -23.32 -1.56
C PRO A 226 -14.99 -22.69 -1.77
N LEU A 227 -14.96 -21.35 -1.82
CA LEU A 227 -13.72 -20.58 -1.95
C LEU A 227 -12.76 -20.78 -0.77
N ASP A 228 -13.30 -21.02 0.43
CA ASP A 228 -12.51 -21.34 1.63
C ASP A 228 -11.73 -22.66 1.49
N GLY A 229 -12.19 -23.58 0.64
CA GLY A 229 -11.52 -24.84 0.31
C GLY A 229 -10.56 -24.73 -0.88
N THR A 230 -10.53 -23.58 -1.55
CA THR A 230 -9.78 -23.37 -2.79
C THR A 230 -8.46 -22.68 -2.48
N TYR A 231 -7.36 -23.15 -3.06
CA TYR A 231 -6.02 -22.55 -2.94
C TYR A 231 -5.82 -21.38 -3.90
N ALA A 232 -6.14 -21.58 -5.18
CA ALA A 232 -6.08 -20.55 -6.21
C ALA A 232 -6.97 -20.92 -7.40
N ILE A 233 -7.46 -19.91 -8.10
CA ILE A 233 -8.18 -20.06 -9.37
C ILE A 233 -7.56 -19.10 -10.37
N TYR A 234 -7.17 -19.61 -11.52
CA TYR A 234 -6.65 -18.81 -12.63
C TYR A 234 -7.08 -19.39 -13.97
N ASN A 235 -7.08 -18.57 -15.01
CA ASN A 235 -7.39 -19.01 -16.36
C ASN A 235 -6.14 -19.33 -17.20
N ASP A 236 -6.36 -19.94 -18.35
CA ASP A 236 -5.35 -20.26 -19.37
C ASP A 236 -4.63 -19.03 -19.97
N TYR A 237 -5.21 -17.83 -19.86
CA TYR A 237 -4.56 -16.55 -20.21
C TYR A 237 -3.63 -16.02 -19.11
N GLY A 238 -3.52 -16.71 -17.98
CA GLY A 238 -2.67 -16.29 -16.87
C GLY A 238 -3.29 -15.17 -16.02
N TYR A 239 -4.61 -15.15 -15.88
CA TYR A 239 -5.31 -14.24 -14.98
C TYR A 239 -5.77 -15.01 -13.74
N PHE A 240 -5.32 -14.58 -12.58
CA PHE A 240 -5.92 -15.00 -11.32
C PHE A 240 -7.33 -14.43 -11.19
N ILE A 241 -8.24 -15.27 -10.73
CA ILE A 241 -9.61 -14.91 -10.33
C ILE A 241 -9.70 -14.95 -8.80
N HIS A 242 -9.05 -15.93 -8.19
CA HIS A 242 -9.00 -16.11 -6.76
C HIS A 242 -7.61 -16.51 -6.29
N GLN A 243 -7.19 -15.93 -5.17
CA GLN A 243 -5.98 -16.32 -4.44
C GLN A 243 -6.35 -16.48 -2.98
N SER A 244 -6.20 -17.69 -2.46
CA SER A 244 -6.46 -17.97 -1.06
C SER A 244 -5.44 -17.25 -0.18
N ARG A 245 -5.78 -17.17 1.11
CA ARG A 245 -4.84 -16.70 2.11
C ARG A 245 -3.61 -17.61 2.20
N SER A 246 -3.77 -18.93 2.08
CA SER A 246 -2.65 -19.88 2.06
C SER A 246 -1.68 -19.59 0.91
N PHE A 247 -2.20 -19.24 -0.27
CA PHE A 247 -1.42 -18.86 -1.43
C PHE A 247 -0.61 -17.59 -1.18
N ARG A 248 -1.27 -16.54 -0.66
CA ARG A 248 -0.61 -15.27 -0.32
C ARG A 248 0.45 -15.45 0.76
N ASP A 249 0.17 -16.27 1.76
CA ASP A 249 1.12 -16.59 2.83
C ASP A 249 2.36 -17.30 2.28
N ARG A 250 2.22 -18.18 1.27
CA ARG A 250 3.34 -18.83 0.60
C ARG A 250 4.16 -17.87 -0.23
N ILE A 251 3.51 -16.95 -0.97
CA ILE A 251 4.22 -15.86 -1.64
C ILE A 251 5.01 -15.04 -0.63
N ASN A 252 4.39 -14.62 0.48
CA ASN A 252 5.05 -13.89 1.55
C ASN A 252 6.14 -14.72 2.28
N GLU A 253 6.04 -16.04 2.28
CA GLU A 253 7.05 -17.00 2.77
C GLU A 253 8.27 -17.08 1.87
N VAL A 254 8.17 -16.66 0.61
CA VAL A 254 9.28 -16.72 -0.33
C VAL A 254 9.84 -15.33 -0.63
N GLN A 255 9.02 -14.27 -0.58
CA GLN A 255 9.46 -12.90 -0.80
C GLN A 255 10.63 -12.51 0.12
N LYS A 256 11.61 -11.80 -0.44
CA LYS A 256 12.79 -11.28 0.28
C LYS A 256 13.71 -12.34 0.87
N ARG A 257 13.67 -13.55 0.35
CA ARG A 257 14.51 -14.66 0.79
C ARG A 257 15.40 -15.15 -0.33
N ASP A 258 16.45 -15.86 0.05
CA ASP A 258 17.33 -16.60 -0.85
C ASP A 258 16.74 -17.98 -1.19
N GLY A 259 17.26 -18.60 -2.25
CA GLY A 259 16.89 -19.95 -2.60
C GLY A 259 17.08 -20.29 -4.07
N TYR A 260 16.26 -21.22 -4.56
CA TYR A 260 16.22 -21.58 -5.96
C TYR A 260 14.81 -21.88 -6.43
N ILE A 261 14.52 -21.51 -7.67
CA ILE A 261 13.29 -21.83 -8.40
C ILE A 261 13.50 -23.16 -9.10
N ILE A 262 12.47 -24.00 -9.14
CA ILE A 262 12.34 -25.13 -10.05
C ILE A 262 11.20 -24.78 -11.02
N PHE A 263 11.53 -24.71 -12.30
CA PHE A 263 10.57 -24.46 -13.37
C PHE A 263 9.85 -25.74 -13.80
N HIS A 264 8.73 -25.62 -14.51
CA HIS A 264 8.03 -26.78 -15.10
C HIS A 264 8.89 -27.54 -16.12
N SER A 265 9.81 -26.86 -16.81
CA SER A 265 10.81 -27.50 -17.68
C SER A 265 11.72 -28.47 -16.93
N GLY A 266 11.79 -28.38 -15.59
CA GLY A 266 12.76 -29.08 -14.75
C GLY A 266 14.05 -28.28 -14.52
N ASP A 267 14.20 -27.13 -15.18
CA ASP A 267 15.34 -26.24 -14.95
C ASP A 267 15.30 -25.64 -13.55
N THR A 268 16.48 -25.31 -13.05
CA THR A 268 16.63 -24.68 -11.73
C THR A 268 17.38 -23.37 -11.84
N LEU A 269 16.94 -22.37 -11.08
CA LEU A 269 17.57 -21.05 -11.02
C LEU A 269 17.76 -20.64 -9.57
N SER A 270 19.00 -20.57 -9.10
CA SER A 270 19.34 -19.96 -7.82
C SER A 270 19.07 -18.46 -7.84
N PHE A 271 18.70 -17.87 -6.72
CA PHE A 271 18.53 -16.43 -6.53
C PHE A 271 18.89 -16.04 -5.09
N ASP A 272 19.34 -14.79 -4.91
CA ASP A 272 19.59 -14.25 -3.58
C ASP A 272 18.37 -13.53 -3.00
N ASN A 273 17.52 -13.00 -3.89
CA ASN A 273 16.26 -12.39 -3.53
C ASN A 273 15.23 -12.62 -4.65
N ILE A 274 13.97 -12.72 -4.26
CA ILE A 274 12.83 -12.94 -5.14
C ILE A 274 11.67 -12.03 -4.75
N PHE A 275 11.03 -11.47 -5.76
CA PHE A 275 9.88 -10.60 -5.63
C PHE A 275 8.76 -11.08 -6.55
N PHE A 276 7.58 -11.26 -5.98
CA PHE A 276 6.38 -11.62 -6.71
C PHE A 276 5.55 -10.36 -6.94
N GLU A 277 5.19 -10.09 -8.18
CA GLU A 277 4.29 -8.99 -8.47
C GLU A 277 2.89 -9.26 -7.89
N PRO A 278 2.30 -8.30 -7.14
CA PRO A 278 0.95 -8.44 -6.61
C PRO A 278 -0.13 -8.17 -7.67
N SER A 279 0.07 -8.65 -8.89
CA SER A 279 -0.88 -8.52 -10.00
C SER A 279 -1.75 -9.78 -10.10
N PHE A 280 -3.03 -9.59 -10.42
CA PHE A 280 -3.90 -10.69 -10.82
C PHE A 280 -3.80 -10.97 -12.32
N LYS A 281 -3.32 -10.02 -13.12
CA LYS A 281 -3.18 -10.13 -14.57
C LYS A 281 -1.73 -10.50 -14.88
N SER A 282 -1.49 -11.73 -15.28
CA SER A 282 -0.19 -12.26 -15.71
C SER A 282 0.95 -11.81 -14.79
N PRO A 283 0.94 -12.21 -13.50
CA PRO A 283 1.96 -11.74 -12.57
C PRO A 283 3.35 -12.22 -12.98
N ASP A 284 4.31 -11.32 -12.85
CA ASP A 284 5.72 -11.63 -13.05
C ASP A 284 6.44 -11.87 -11.71
N VAL A 285 7.55 -12.61 -11.79
CA VAL A 285 8.43 -12.89 -10.67
C VAL A 285 9.82 -12.40 -11.01
N ALA A 286 10.29 -11.43 -10.23
CA ALA A 286 11.63 -10.87 -10.36
C ALA A 286 12.59 -11.62 -9.43
N THR A 287 13.73 -12.03 -9.98
CA THR A 287 14.85 -12.63 -9.25
C THR A 287 16.05 -11.68 -9.28
N PHE A 288 16.78 -11.62 -8.17
CA PHE A 288 17.97 -10.78 -8.02
C PHE A 288 19.17 -11.65 -7.64
N HIS A 289 20.32 -11.30 -8.20
CA HIS A 289 21.60 -11.95 -7.99
C HIS A 289 22.61 -10.89 -7.56
N TYR A 290 23.13 -10.96 -6.34
CA TYR A 290 24.06 -9.97 -5.82
C TYR A 290 25.42 -10.01 -6.52
N ASP A 291 25.79 -11.17 -7.08
CA ASP A 291 27.01 -11.34 -7.88
C ASP A 291 26.91 -10.69 -9.28
N ASP A 292 25.70 -10.32 -9.72
CA ASP A 292 25.51 -9.67 -11.01
C ASP A 292 25.83 -8.17 -10.92
N THR A 293 26.93 -7.77 -11.54
CA THR A 293 27.40 -6.37 -11.60
C THR A 293 26.39 -5.40 -12.22
N THR A 294 25.40 -5.90 -12.97
CA THR A 294 24.35 -5.06 -13.56
C THR A 294 23.29 -4.63 -12.54
N GLY A 295 23.11 -5.38 -11.45
CA GLY A 295 22.05 -5.14 -10.45
C GLY A 295 20.63 -5.20 -11.02
N LEU A 296 20.46 -5.70 -12.25
CA LEU A 296 19.17 -5.77 -12.92
C LEU A 296 18.40 -7.04 -12.50
N PRO A 297 17.10 -6.93 -12.18
CA PRO A 297 16.29 -8.10 -11.93
C PRO A 297 16.08 -8.92 -13.21
N ARG A 298 16.04 -10.24 -13.07
CA ARG A 298 15.57 -11.15 -14.13
C ARG A 298 14.12 -11.52 -13.87
N PHE A 299 13.26 -11.23 -14.85
CA PHE A 299 11.83 -11.50 -14.78
C PHE A 299 11.51 -12.86 -15.36
N HIS A 300 10.62 -13.57 -14.68
CA HIS A 300 10.08 -14.86 -15.10
C HIS A 300 8.56 -14.80 -14.96
N SER A 301 7.85 -15.46 -15.88
CA SER A 301 6.42 -15.66 -15.74
C SER A 301 6.15 -16.48 -14.47
N PHE A 302 5.16 -16.05 -13.67
CA PHE A 302 4.74 -16.82 -12.50
C PHE A 302 4.31 -18.25 -12.84
N TYR A 303 3.71 -18.44 -14.02
CA TYR A 303 3.15 -19.72 -14.45
C TYR A 303 4.21 -20.75 -14.82
N ASP A 304 5.46 -20.32 -15.02
CA ASP A 304 6.59 -21.19 -15.35
C ASP A 304 7.14 -21.85 -14.09
N ILE A 305 6.81 -21.29 -12.91
CA ILE A 305 7.36 -21.66 -11.62
C ILE A 305 6.54 -22.80 -11.02
N TYR A 306 7.08 -24.01 -11.10
CA TYR A 306 6.51 -25.16 -10.41
C TYR A 306 6.61 -25.02 -8.88
N LYS A 307 7.84 -24.74 -8.41
CA LYS A 307 8.17 -24.69 -6.99
C LYS A 307 9.29 -23.69 -6.74
N VAL A 308 9.20 -22.99 -5.61
CA VAL A 308 10.34 -22.25 -5.05
C VAL A 308 10.81 -22.93 -3.77
N HIS A 309 12.11 -23.18 -3.69
CA HIS A 309 12.76 -23.73 -2.51
C HIS A 309 13.59 -22.66 -1.82
N THR A 310 13.19 -22.26 -0.62
CA THR A 310 13.90 -21.26 0.18
C THR A 310 15.19 -21.82 0.77
N GLY A 311 16.27 -21.04 0.70
CA GLY A 311 17.56 -21.31 1.30
C GLY A 311 17.55 -21.18 2.83
N PRO A 312 18.72 -21.15 3.49
CA PRO A 312 18.85 -21.07 4.96
C PRO A 312 18.12 -19.88 5.61
N SER A 313 17.83 -18.81 4.86
CA SER A 313 17.05 -17.66 5.34
C SER A 313 15.64 -18.01 5.81
N TYR A 314 15.12 -19.19 5.50
CA TYR A 314 13.82 -19.63 6.04
C TYR A 314 13.80 -19.65 7.59
N VAL A 315 14.96 -19.90 8.22
CA VAL A 315 15.09 -19.98 9.69
C VAL A 315 14.80 -18.63 10.35
N GLU A 316 15.13 -17.52 9.69
CA GLU A 316 14.85 -16.17 10.19
C GLU A 316 13.37 -15.98 10.51
N ARG A 317 12.48 -16.47 9.63
CA ARG A 317 11.02 -16.41 9.85
C ARG A 317 10.59 -17.26 11.04
N SER A 318 11.16 -18.45 11.21
CA SER A 318 10.85 -19.31 12.36
C SER A 318 11.26 -18.63 13.67
N ILE A 319 12.40 -17.94 13.67
CA ILE A 319 12.87 -17.13 14.80
C ILE A 319 11.92 -15.96 15.05
N GLU A 320 11.53 -15.22 14.02
CA GLU A 320 10.57 -14.12 14.11
C GLU A 320 9.23 -14.59 14.70
N ARG A 321 8.67 -15.70 14.19
CA ARG A 321 7.46 -16.33 14.73
C ARG A 321 7.62 -16.76 16.19
N GLY A 322 8.77 -17.35 16.54
CA GLY A 322 9.13 -17.71 17.91
C GLY A 322 9.14 -16.51 18.84
N PHE A 323 9.73 -15.41 18.40
CA PHE A 323 9.77 -14.16 19.14
C PHE A 323 8.37 -13.57 19.37
N TYR A 324 7.56 -13.41 18.32
CA TYR A 324 6.21 -12.88 18.46
C TYR A 324 5.29 -13.80 19.28
N THR A 325 5.43 -15.12 19.15
CA THR A 325 4.69 -16.09 19.99
C THR A 325 5.06 -15.92 21.47
N GLY A 326 6.36 -15.76 21.76
CA GLY A 326 6.85 -15.48 23.11
C GLY A 326 6.29 -14.16 23.65
N LEU A 327 6.30 -13.09 22.85
CA LEU A 327 5.72 -11.80 23.24
C LEU A 327 4.22 -11.90 23.58
N ILE A 328 3.44 -12.59 22.74
CA ILE A 328 2.00 -12.80 22.98
C ILE A 328 1.79 -13.61 24.26
N PHE A 329 2.54 -14.70 24.45
CA PHE A 329 2.43 -15.54 25.63
C PHE A 329 2.74 -14.76 26.93
N HIS A 330 3.85 -14.01 26.95
CA HIS A 330 4.21 -13.21 28.12
C HIS A 330 3.27 -12.02 28.33
N GLY A 331 2.86 -11.34 27.26
CA GLY A 331 1.88 -10.24 27.33
C GLY A 331 0.53 -10.71 27.88
N THR A 332 0.04 -11.88 27.45
CA THR A 332 -1.22 -12.44 27.94
C THR A 332 -1.13 -12.90 29.40
N THR A 333 -0.05 -13.55 29.81
CA THR A 333 0.17 -13.94 31.21
C THR A 333 0.26 -12.72 32.14
N MET A 334 0.96 -11.66 31.72
CA MET A 334 1.04 -10.40 32.46
C MET A 334 -0.31 -9.69 32.54
N GLY A 335 -1.06 -9.65 31.44
CA GLY A 335 -2.43 -9.12 31.41
C GLY A 335 -3.37 -9.87 32.34
N PHE A 336 -3.36 -11.20 32.30
CA PHE A 336 -4.16 -12.05 33.21
C PHE A 336 -3.80 -11.82 34.69
N GLN A 337 -2.52 -11.60 35.01
CA GLN A 337 -2.09 -11.27 36.36
C GLN A 337 -2.58 -9.90 36.84
N VAL A 338 -2.53 -8.88 35.98
CA VAL A 338 -3.08 -7.54 36.26
C VAL A 338 -4.57 -7.61 36.53
N LEU A 339 -5.29 -8.39 35.72
CA LEU A 339 -6.73 -8.63 35.85
C LEU A 339 -7.09 -9.37 37.14
N SER A 340 -6.46 -10.53 37.38
CA SER A 340 -6.72 -11.35 38.57
C SER A 340 -6.40 -10.62 39.88
N LYS A 341 -5.39 -9.76 39.90
CA LYS A 341 -5.02 -8.96 41.08
C LYS A 341 -5.74 -7.61 41.17
N LYS A 342 -6.60 -7.27 40.20
CA LYS A 342 -7.26 -5.95 40.08
C LYS A 342 -6.29 -4.78 40.30
N SER A 343 -5.04 -4.92 39.85
CA SER A 343 -3.99 -3.95 40.10
C SER A 343 -3.24 -3.68 38.81
N PHE A 344 -3.15 -2.40 38.44
CA PHE A 344 -2.36 -1.91 37.31
C PHE A 344 -0.84 -2.04 37.53
N LYS A 345 -0.40 -2.62 38.65
CA LYS A 345 1.01 -2.95 38.88
C LYS A 345 1.28 -4.36 38.36
N PRO A 346 1.90 -4.50 37.17
CA PRO A 346 2.25 -5.82 36.68
C PRO A 346 3.28 -6.45 37.61
N SER A 347 3.18 -7.77 37.80
CA SER A 347 4.17 -8.48 38.59
C SER A 347 5.47 -8.56 37.81
N LEU A 348 6.49 -7.80 38.23
CA LEU A 348 7.86 -7.89 37.71
C LEU A 348 8.52 -9.26 38.01
N SER A 349 7.79 -10.22 38.57
CA SER A 349 8.27 -11.57 38.86
C SER A 349 8.52 -12.40 37.61
N TYR A 350 7.89 -12.05 36.49
CA TYR A 350 8.00 -12.76 35.22
C TYR A 350 8.99 -12.10 34.23
N LEU A 351 9.38 -10.85 34.47
CA LEU A 351 10.38 -10.18 33.64
C LEU A 351 11.80 -10.61 34.03
N PRO A 352 12.72 -10.77 33.05
CA PRO A 352 14.12 -11.03 33.33
C PRO A 352 14.69 -9.90 34.19
N ASN A 353 15.28 -10.27 35.32
CA ASN A 353 15.94 -9.33 36.20
C ASN A 353 17.35 -9.00 35.67
N PHE A 354 17.46 -7.97 34.85
CA PHE A 354 18.75 -7.55 34.26
C PHE A 354 19.69 -6.87 35.26
N THR A 355 19.21 -6.43 36.42
CA THR A 355 19.98 -5.61 37.36
C THR A 355 20.67 -6.39 38.48
N ASN A 356 20.21 -7.60 38.81
CA ASN A 356 20.83 -8.44 39.86
C ASN A 356 20.45 -9.93 39.68
N PRO A 357 21.07 -10.66 38.73
CA PRO A 357 20.75 -12.06 38.45
C PRO A 357 20.97 -12.97 39.68
N ASP A 358 21.97 -12.67 40.51
CA ASP A 358 22.36 -13.49 41.68
C ASP A 358 21.30 -13.50 42.80
N LYS A 359 20.49 -12.44 42.91
CA LYS A 359 19.48 -12.32 43.98
C LYS A 359 18.19 -13.09 43.67
N LYS A 360 17.93 -13.41 42.39
CA LYS A 360 16.72 -14.12 41.93
C LYS A 360 17.02 -15.00 40.70
N PRO A 361 17.89 -16.01 40.81
CA PRO A 361 18.35 -16.80 39.66
C PRO A 361 17.19 -17.46 38.91
N ASN A 362 16.19 -18.00 39.63
CA ASN A 362 15.05 -18.71 39.04
C ASN A 362 14.16 -17.85 38.11
N ARG A 363 14.24 -16.51 38.16
CA ARG A 363 13.39 -15.60 37.34
C ARG A 363 14.05 -15.17 36.04
N TYR A 364 15.38 -15.17 35.98
CA TYR A 364 16.13 -14.83 34.78
C TYR A 364 15.97 -15.91 33.69
N TYR A 365 15.94 -17.18 34.11
CA TYR A 365 15.90 -18.30 33.17
C TYR A 365 14.55 -18.46 32.47
N SER A 366 13.40 -18.30 33.15
CA SER A 366 12.11 -18.73 32.59
C SER A 366 11.67 -17.99 31.32
N MET A 367 11.87 -16.67 31.23
CA MET A 367 11.50 -15.91 30.04
C MET A 367 12.46 -16.22 28.88
N ILE A 368 13.76 -16.09 29.08
CA ILE A 368 14.77 -16.34 28.03
C ILE A 368 14.68 -17.78 27.50
N THR A 369 14.52 -18.76 28.40
CA THR A 369 14.37 -20.18 27.99
C THR A 369 13.06 -20.41 27.24
N SER A 370 11.95 -19.75 27.62
CA SER A 370 10.68 -19.89 26.90
C SER A 370 10.74 -19.31 25.48
N PHE A 371 11.38 -18.14 25.25
CA PHE A 371 11.57 -17.60 23.90
C PHE A 371 12.40 -18.55 23.02
N SER A 372 13.45 -19.13 23.60
CA SER A 372 14.28 -20.14 22.93
C SER A 372 13.46 -21.38 22.59
N PHE A 373 12.63 -21.86 23.52
CA PHE A 373 11.74 -22.99 23.31
C PHE A 373 10.71 -22.74 22.21
N PHE A 374 10.03 -21.60 22.21
CA PHE A 374 9.09 -21.23 21.14
C PHE A 374 9.77 -21.15 19.78
N THR A 375 10.98 -20.59 19.73
CA THR A 375 11.78 -20.50 18.51
C THR A 375 12.14 -21.89 17.98
N LEU A 376 12.68 -22.78 18.83
CA LEU A 376 13.00 -24.15 18.45
C LEU A 376 11.76 -24.95 18.03
N ALA A 377 10.61 -24.72 18.69
CA ALA A 377 9.35 -25.34 18.32
C ALA A 377 8.90 -24.92 16.91
N TRP A 378 9.03 -23.62 16.57
CA TRP A 378 8.71 -23.13 15.22
C TRP A 378 9.70 -23.63 14.17
N VAL A 379 11.01 -23.65 14.46
CA VAL A 379 12.02 -24.21 13.55
C VAL A 379 11.72 -25.70 13.28
N GLY A 380 11.42 -26.46 14.33
CA GLY A 380 11.05 -27.87 14.22
C GLY A 380 9.75 -28.08 13.44
N TYR A 381 8.73 -27.26 13.69
CA TYR A 381 7.47 -27.29 12.95
C TYR A 381 7.66 -26.96 11.46
N ASP A 382 8.39 -25.89 11.16
CA ASP A 382 8.63 -25.43 9.79
C ASP A 382 9.48 -26.46 9.01
N TRP A 383 10.41 -27.13 9.68
CA TRP A 383 11.17 -28.25 9.12
C TRP A 383 10.28 -29.48 8.86
N PHE A 384 9.46 -29.89 9.84
CA PHE A 384 8.56 -31.04 9.72
C PHE A 384 7.49 -30.86 8.63
N MET A 385 6.94 -29.65 8.49
CA MET A 385 5.95 -29.31 7.46
C MET A 385 6.57 -28.94 6.10
N ASP A 386 7.89 -29.06 5.98
CA ASP A 386 8.69 -28.68 4.80
C ASP A 386 8.31 -27.29 4.24
N ARG A 387 8.34 -26.27 5.09
CA ARG A 387 7.99 -24.87 4.73
C ARG A 387 8.95 -24.21 3.75
N ARG A 388 10.10 -24.83 3.51
CA ARG A 388 11.10 -24.39 2.51
C ARG A 388 10.60 -24.59 1.09
N SER A 389 9.80 -25.64 0.86
CA SER A 389 9.22 -25.94 -0.45
C SER A 389 7.87 -25.24 -0.63
N ASN A 390 7.78 -24.25 -1.50
CA ASN A 390 6.53 -23.55 -1.80
C ASN A 390 6.10 -23.82 -3.23
N TYR A 391 4.93 -24.44 -3.38
CA TYR A 391 4.35 -24.79 -4.67
C TYR A 391 3.29 -23.75 -5.06
N PHE A 392 3.24 -23.43 -6.35
CA PHE A 392 2.40 -22.34 -6.86
C PHE A 392 1.47 -22.81 -7.97
N THR A 393 2.00 -23.48 -8.98
CA THR A 393 1.24 -24.02 -10.11
C THR A 393 1.44 -25.53 -10.25
N PRO A 394 0.38 -26.29 -10.59
CA PRO A 394 0.44 -27.74 -10.77
C PRO A 394 1.29 -28.07 -11.99
N LYS A 395 1.94 -29.25 -11.97
CA LYS A 395 2.80 -29.70 -13.08
C LYS A 395 1.97 -30.15 -14.27
N ASP A 396 0.98 -30.99 -14.01
CA ASP A 396 0.04 -31.53 -15.00
C ASP A 396 -1.41 -31.39 -14.47
N GLU A 397 -2.39 -31.35 -15.38
CA GLU A 397 -3.81 -31.09 -15.07
C GLU A 397 -4.41 -32.04 -14.03
N LEU A 398 -3.94 -33.29 -13.99
CA LEU A 398 -4.46 -34.36 -13.12
C LEU A 398 -3.47 -34.80 -12.04
N SER A 399 -2.35 -34.09 -11.90
CA SER A 399 -1.33 -34.40 -10.90
C SER A 399 -1.55 -33.54 -9.65
N PRO A 400 -1.94 -34.12 -8.50
CA PRO A 400 -2.02 -33.35 -7.28
C PRO A 400 -0.62 -32.93 -6.83
N PHE A 401 -0.53 -31.80 -6.13
CA PHE A 401 0.69 -31.40 -5.44
C PHE A 401 1.13 -32.48 -4.45
N PRO A 402 2.44 -32.65 -4.24
CA PRO A 402 2.96 -33.68 -3.33
C PRO A 402 2.65 -33.40 -1.85
N LYS A 403 1.99 -32.28 -1.54
CA LYS A 403 1.59 -31.92 -0.18
C LYS A 403 0.36 -31.03 -0.17
N ASN A 404 -0.26 -30.99 1.01
CA ASN A 404 -1.37 -30.09 1.30
C ASN A 404 -0.93 -28.62 1.17
N MET A 405 -1.76 -27.82 0.51
CA MET A 405 -1.50 -26.42 0.18
C MET A 405 -1.93 -25.46 1.30
N PHE A 406 -2.74 -25.93 2.25
CA PHE A 406 -3.15 -25.18 3.44
C PHE A 406 -1.97 -24.71 4.29
N VAL A 407 -2.00 -23.43 4.63
CA VAL A 407 -1.07 -22.80 5.56
C VAL A 407 -1.83 -22.34 6.78
N PHE A 408 -1.57 -23.00 7.92
CA PHE A 408 -2.12 -22.54 9.19
C PHE A 408 -1.51 -21.19 9.60
N SER A 409 -2.35 -20.32 10.14
CA SER A 409 -1.92 -19.10 10.81
C SER A 409 -2.68 -18.89 12.11
N THR A 410 -1.90 -18.61 13.14
CA THR A 410 -2.40 -18.33 14.49
C THR A 410 -3.21 -17.04 14.53
N SER A 411 -2.79 -15.99 13.81
CA SER A 411 -3.44 -14.68 13.87
C SER A 411 -4.88 -14.70 13.38
N GLU A 412 -5.14 -15.42 12.28
CA GLU A 412 -6.48 -15.54 11.73
C GLU A 412 -7.31 -16.56 12.50
N TRP A 413 -6.71 -17.65 12.97
CA TRP A 413 -7.42 -18.55 13.88
C TRP A 413 -7.93 -17.78 15.12
N VAL A 414 -7.08 -16.92 15.71
CA VAL A 414 -7.49 -16.03 16.79
C VAL A 414 -8.56 -15.05 16.32
N PHE A 415 -8.38 -14.39 15.17
CA PHE A 415 -9.33 -13.42 14.63
C PHE A 415 -10.72 -14.05 14.38
N ASN A 416 -10.80 -15.15 13.64
CA ASN A 416 -12.03 -15.88 13.35
C ASN A 416 -12.71 -16.38 14.64
N GLN A 417 -11.93 -16.85 15.61
CA GLN A 417 -12.47 -17.26 16.90
C GLN A 417 -12.97 -16.05 17.72
N SER A 418 -12.41 -14.86 17.48
CA SER A 418 -12.77 -13.60 18.15
C SER A 418 -13.89 -12.82 17.46
N GLN A 419 -14.13 -13.03 16.16
CA GLN A 419 -15.19 -12.36 15.38
C GLN A 419 -16.53 -12.28 16.12
N PRO A 420 -17.12 -13.37 16.65
CA PRO A 420 -18.42 -13.28 17.34
C PRO A 420 -18.43 -12.34 18.55
N PHE A 421 -17.26 -12.04 19.12
CA PHE A 421 -17.11 -11.11 20.24
C PHE A 421 -16.75 -9.69 19.79
N ILE A 422 -16.08 -9.53 18.64
CA ILE A 422 -15.64 -8.23 18.13
C ILE A 422 -16.73 -7.59 17.23
N ASP A 423 -17.45 -8.38 16.44
CA ASP A 423 -18.54 -7.91 15.58
C ASP A 423 -19.55 -7.00 16.30
N PRO A 424 -20.07 -7.35 17.49
CA PRO A 424 -20.96 -6.44 18.22
C PRO A 424 -20.28 -5.12 18.64
N ILE A 425 -18.96 -5.12 18.86
CA ILE A 425 -18.19 -3.90 19.18
C ILE A 425 -18.11 -3.00 17.94
N TYR A 426 -17.86 -3.57 16.76
CA TYR A 426 -17.84 -2.84 15.49
C TYR A 426 -19.22 -2.28 15.12
N GLU A 427 -20.29 -2.90 15.59
CA GLU A 427 -21.65 -2.42 15.39
C GLU A 427 -22.06 -1.27 16.32
N THR A 428 -21.29 -0.99 17.38
CA THR A 428 -21.60 0.09 18.34
C THR A 428 -21.57 1.48 17.69
N ARG A 429 -22.43 2.38 18.19
CA ARG A 429 -22.50 3.78 17.73
C ARG A 429 -21.16 4.51 17.91
N ALA A 430 -20.45 4.25 19.00
CA ALA A 430 -19.18 4.90 19.30
C ALA A 430 -18.10 4.51 18.28
N TRP A 431 -17.98 3.22 17.95
CA TRP A 431 -17.02 2.75 16.97
C TRP A 431 -17.32 3.28 15.56
N LYS A 432 -18.58 3.19 15.11
CA LYS A 432 -19.02 3.76 13.82
C LYS A 432 -18.75 5.25 13.73
N TRP A 433 -19.05 6.01 14.80
CA TRP A 433 -18.75 7.44 14.88
C TRP A 433 -17.24 7.68 14.72
N TRP A 434 -16.39 6.95 15.44
CA TRP A 434 -14.94 7.12 15.34
C TRP A 434 -14.40 6.80 13.94
N ASN A 435 -14.85 5.68 13.33
CA ASN A 435 -14.43 5.26 12.00
C ASN A 435 -14.82 6.28 10.91
N ASP A 436 -16.03 6.84 11.00
CA ASP A 436 -16.54 7.84 10.05
C ASP A 436 -16.00 9.27 10.27
N ARG A 437 -15.02 9.46 11.16
CA ARG A 437 -14.49 10.80 11.49
C ARG A 437 -13.94 11.54 10.27
N ASN A 438 -13.25 10.84 9.37
CA ASN A 438 -12.64 11.45 8.19
C ASN A 438 -13.69 11.82 7.13
N LYS A 439 -14.69 10.96 6.93
CA LYS A 439 -15.84 11.24 6.05
C LYS A 439 -16.60 12.48 6.52
N ARG A 440 -16.90 12.56 7.82
CA ARG A 440 -17.59 13.71 8.43
C ARG A 440 -16.75 15.00 8.37
N LYS A 441 -15.42 14.91 8.52
CA LYS A 441 -14.52 16.06 8.30
C LYS A 441 -14.57 16.54 6.84
N ALA A 442 -14.61 15.62 5.87
CA ALA A 442 -14.72 15.96 4.45
C ALA A 442 -16.09 16.58 4.11
N GLU A 443 -17.17 16.04 4.65
CA GLU A 443 -18.53 16.58 4.52
C GLU A 443 -18.64 17.99 5.13
N ARG A 444 -18.11 18.21 6.34
CA ARG A 444 -18.05 19.54 6.94
C ARG A 444 -17.25 20.54 6.11
N LYS A 445 -16.14 20.12 5.49
CA LYS A 445 -15.37 20.96 4.56
C LYS A 445 -16.15 21.26 3.27
N ARG A 446 -16.93 20.31 2.75
CA ARG A 446 -17.81 20.52 1.58
C ARG A 446 -18.98 21.45 1.90
N ALA A 447 -19.63 21.29 3.05
CA ALA A 447 -20.71 22.16 3.50
C ALA A 447 -20.23 23.62 3.66
N LYS A 448 -19.05 23.82 4.26
CA LYS A 448 -18.40 25.14 4.36
C LYS A 448 -18.02 25.78 3.02
N ARG A 449 -17.91 25.00 1.93
CA ARG A 449 -17.65 25.53 0.58
C ARG A 449 -18.94 25.88 -0.15
N LYS A 450 -20.06 25.22 0.16
CA LYS A 450 -21.38 25.56 -0.40
C LYS A 450 -21.92 26.85 0.22
N SER A 451 -21.73 27.05 1.51
CA SER A 451 -22.17 28.26 2.23
C SER A 451 -21.35 29.53 1.94
N VAL A 452 -20.50 29.53 0.91
CA VAL A 452 -19.74 30.72 0.45
C VAL A 452 -20.31 31.24 -0.87
N PHE A 453 -21.29 30.52 -1.46
CA PHE A 453 -21.98 30.89 -2.69
C PHE A 453 -23.49 31.11 -2.50
N ASP A 454 -23.98 30.99 -1.26
CA ASP A 454 -25.22 31.62 -0.78
C ASP A 454 -24.81 32.84 0.04
#